data_AF-M5RYF4-F1
#
_entry.id   AF-M5RYF4-F1
#
_cell.length_a   1.000
_cell.length_b   1.000
_cell.length_c   1.000
_cell.angle_alpha   90.00
_cell.angle_beta   90.00
_cell.angle_gamma   90.00
#
_symmetry.space_group_name_H-M   'P 1'
#
loop_
_entity.id
_entity.type
_entity.pdbx_description
1 polymer ?
#
loop_
_entity_poly.entity_id
_entity_poly.type
_entity_poly.pdbx_seq_one_letter_code
_entity_poly.pdbx_strand_id
1 'polypeptide(L)'
;MRTTSETQSATNVAARVAGEDIQKGDFVTVLSEIFEVPSFLWNCSDVSLPPDEPVRARFLSSATGTPYKVTVVCLPFVYAKRTRGSVACFDIRRHELVRLDRESGRSLWKLLRKKKK
;
A
#
# COMPACT_ATOMS: atom_id res chain seq x y z
N MET A 1 37.85 -8.82 -27.46
CA MET A 1 36.39 -9.01 -27.62
C MET A 1 35.73 -8.56 -26.31
N ARG A 2 35.07 -7.40 -26.30
CA ARG A 2 34.40 -6.85 -25.09
C ARG A 2 33.01 -7.47 -25.02
N THR A 3 32.79 -8.42 -24.13
CA THR A 3 31.47 -8.93 -23.80
C THR A 3 30.72 -7.88 -23.00
N THR A 4 29.85 -7.12 -23.66
CA THR A 4 28.78 -6.38 -23.00
C THR A 4 27.87 -7.40 -22.31
N SER A 5 28.01 -7.55 -21.00
CA SER A 5 27.03 -8.28 -20.19
C SER A 5 25.68 -7.60 -20.37
N GLU A 6 24.75 -8.29 -21.01
CA GLU A 6 23.34 -7.94 -20.99
C GLU A 6 22.93 -7.79 -19.53
N THR A 7 22.51 -6.58 -19.16
CA THR A 7 22.05 -6.30 -17.80
C THR A 7 20.77 -7.10 -17.62
N GLN A 8 20.86 -8.26 -16.96
CA GLN A 8 19.69 -9.05 -16.58
C GLN A 8 18.72 -8.12 -15.87
N SER A 9 17.51 -7.97 -16.41
CA SER A 9 16.44 -7.23 -15.77
C SER A 9 16.06 -7.95 -14.48
N ALA A 10 16.67 -7.54 -13.37
CA ALA A 10 16.42 -8.12 -12.06
C ALA A 10 15.00 -7.79 -11.61
N THR A 11 14.20 -8.83 -11.35
CA THR A 11 12.85 -8.68 -10.78
C THR A 11 12.98 -8.45 -9.27
N ASN A 12 12.67 -7.23 -8.82
CA ASN A 12 12.65 -6.89 -7.39
C ASN A 12 11.26 -7.13 -6.80
N VAL A 13 11.19 -7.81 -5.66
CA VAL A 13 9.94 -8.09 -4.96
C VAL A 13 9.58 -6.92 -4.06
N ALA A 14 8.33 -6.46 -4.16
CA ALA A 14 7.78 -5.52 -3.21
C ALA A 14 7.30 -6.29 -1.97
N ALA A 15 7.78 -5.91 -0.78
CA ALA A 15 7.54 -6.64 0.46
C ALA A 15 6.56 -5.92 1.38
N ARG A 16 5.69 -6.68 2.06
CA ARG A 16 4.85 -6.14 3.13
C ARG A 16 5.74 -5.53 4.21
N VAL A 17 5.34 -4.37 4.72
CA VAL A 17 6.10 -3.64 5.74
C VAL A 17 5.21 -3.42 6.96
N ALA A 18 5.76 -3.66 8.15
CA ALA A 18 5.09 -3.33 9.40
C ALA A 18 5.08 -1.81 9.61
N GLY A 19 4.18 -1.28 10.44
CA GLY A 19 4.04 0.16 10.60
C GLY A 19 5.31 0.82 11.13
N GLU A 20 5.90 0.19 12.14
CA GLU A 20 7.13 0.57 12.82
C GLU A 20 8.36 0.59 11.91
N ASP A 21 8.35 -0.18 10.83
CA ASP A 21 9.44 -0.25 9.85
C ASP A 21 9.30 0.79 8.72
N ILE A 22 8.18 1.51 8.67
CA ILE A 22 7.94 2.54 7.65
C ILE A 22 8.72 3.80 8.00
N GLN A 23 9.50 4.28 7.04
CA GLN A 23 10.31 5.48 7.23
C GLN A 23 9.94 6.61 6.26
N LYS A 24 10.22 7.84 6.69
CA LYS A 24 10.08 9.01 5.83
C LYS A 24 10.94 8.85 4.59
N GLY A 25 10.33 9.02 3.42
CA GLY A 25 10.99 8.90 2.12
C GLY A 25 10.79 7.55 1.44
N ASP A 26 10.26 6.55 2.14
CA ASP A 26 9.88 5.27 1.54
C ASP A 26 8.83 5.45 0.44
N PHE A 27 8.90 4.57 -0.55
CA PHE A 27 7.85 4.44 -1.56
C PHE A 27 6.99 3.24 -1.18
N VAL A 28 5.72 3.49 -0.90
CA VAL A 28 4.77 2.47 -0.48
C VAL A 28 3.57 2.42 -1.43
N THR A 29 2.94 1.26 -1.53
CA THR A 29 1.64 1.07 -2.17
C THR A 29 0.72 0.34 -1.20
N VAL A 30 -0.59 0.52 -1.35
CA VAL A 30 -1.57 -0.32 -0.68
C VAL A 30 -1.56 -1.70 -1.34
N LEU A 31 -1.57 -2.76 -0.54
CA LEU A 31 -1.72 -4.15 -0.98
C LEU A 31 -3.17 -4.60 -0.78
N SER A 32 -3.70 -4.38 0.42
CA SER A 32 -5.05 -4.74 0.78
C SER A 32 -5.61 -3.74 1.79
N GLU A 33 -6.93 -3.74 1.89
CA GLU A 33 -7.65 -2.95 2.89
C GLU A 33 -8.58 -3.87 3.68
N ILE A 34 -8.68 -3.60 4.97
CA ILE A 34 -9.59 -4.26 5.90
C ILE A 34 -10.70 -3.26 6.22
N PHE A 35 -11.92 -3.70 6.00
CA PHE A 35 -13.10 -2.99 6.44
C PHE A 35 -13.93 -3.86 7.40
N GLU A 36 -14.69 -3.19 8.24
CA GLU A 36 -15.59 -3.81 9.22
C GLU A 36 -17.02 -3.60 8.76
N VAL A 37 -17.79 -4.68 8.76
CA VAL A 37 -19.20 -4.69 8.39
C VAL A 37 -19.98 -5.44 9.46
N PRO A 38 -21.16 -4.96 9.85
CA PRO A 38 -22.02 -5.70 10.77
C PRO A 38 -22.29 -7.13 10.29
N SER A 39 -22.29 -8.09 11.22
CA SER A 39 -22.48 -9.51 10.92
C SER A 39 -23.83 -9.81 10.28
N PHE A 40 -24.88 -9.04 10.58
CA PHE A 40 -26.22 -9.24 10.00
C PHE A 40 -26.28 -9.13 8.47
N LEU A 41 -25.23 -8.59 7.81
CA LEU A 41 -25.12 -8.57 6.35
C LEU A 41 -24.68 -9.91 5.73
N TRP A 42 -24.27 -10.89 6.54
CA TRP A 42 -24.02 -12.26 6.10
C TRP A 42 -25.22 -13.14 6.48
N ASN A 43 -26.01 -13.57 5.49
CA ASN A 43 -27.12 -14.51 5.72
C ASN A 43 -26.60 -15.75 6.49
N CYS A 44 -27.29 -16.12 7.56
CA CYS A 44 -26.96 -17.18 8.53
C CYS A 44 -25.92 -16.84 9.63
N SER A 45 -25.51 -15.58 9.79
CA SER A 45 -24.63 -15.16 10.90
C SER A 45 -25.33 -15.18 12.27
N ASP A 46 -26.66 -15.10 12.33
CA ASP A 46 -27.44 -15.13 13.58
C ASP A 46 -27.21 -16.40 14.43
N VAL A 47 -26.72 -17.49 13.81
CA VAL A 47 -26.44 -18.76 14.52
C VAL A 47 -25.08 -18.73 15.22
N SER A 48 -24.14 -17.91 14.77
CA SER A 48 -22.74 -17.95 15.21
C SER A 48 -22.19 -16.62 15.74
N LEU A 49 -22.81 -15.49 15.43
CA LEU A 49 -22.34 -14.15 15.82
C LEU A 49 -23.54 -13.26 16.22
N PRO A 50 -23.41 -12.44 17.28
CA PRO A 50 -24.35 -11.36 17.56
C PRO A 50 -24.45 -10.40 16.35
N PRO A 51 -25.65 -9.87 16.02
CA PRO A 51 -25.87 -8.97 14.87
C PRO A 51 -24.97 -7.72 14.85
N ASP A 52 -24.62 -7.21 16.02
CA ASP A 52 -23.80 -6.00 16.19
C ASP A 52 -22.30 -6.29 16.20
N GLU A 53 -21.88 -7.55 16.13
CA GLU A 53 -20.46 -7.90 16.09
C GLU A 53 -19.89 -7.62 14.68
N PRO A 54 -18.84 -6.78 14.55
CA PRO A 54 -18.27 -6.46 13.24
C PRO A 54 -17.44 -7.62 12.68
N VAL A 55 -17.78 -8.04 11.47
CA VAL A 55 -16.97 -8.97 10.68
C VAL A 55 -15.90 -8.18 9.94
N ARG A 56 -14.63 -8.55 10.15
CA ARG A 56 -13.49 -7.97 9.43
C ARG A 56 -13.27 -8.71 8.12
N ALA A 57 -13.39 -8.00 7.02
CA ALA A 57 -13.17 -8.56 5.70
C ALA A 57 -12.03 -7.83 4.97
N ARG A 58 -11.18 -8.60 4.27
CA ARG A 58 -10.00 -8.09 3.56
C ARG A 58 -10.25 -8.12 2.06
N PHE A 59 -9.96 -7.00 1.39
CA PHE A 59 -10.13 -6.85 -0.05
C PHE A 59 -8.92 -6.21 -0.71
N LEU A 60 -8.75 -6.48 -2.00
CA LEU A 60 -7.74 -5.82 -2.82
C LEU A 60 -8.18 -4.37 -3.07
N SER A 61 -7.38 -3.41 -2.64
CA SER A 61 -7.71 -2.00 -2.80
C SER A 61 -7.66 -1.60 -4.27
N SER A 62 -8.58 -0.73 -4.72
CA SER A 62 -8.50 -0.11 -6.04
C SER A 62 -7.26 0.77 -6.22
N ALA A 63 -6.64 1.20 -5.11
CA ALA A 63 -5.40 1.96 -5.11
C ALA A 63 -4.13 1.09 -5.24
N THR A 64 -4.27 -0.23 -5.36
CA THR A 64 -3.14 -1.17 -5.49
C THR A 64 -2.25 -0.80 -6.69
N GLY A 65 -0.94 -0.82 -6.49
CA GLY A 65 0.06 -0.46 -7.51
C GLY A 65 0.28 1.04 -7.67
N THR A 66 -0.51 1.91 -7.02
CA THR A 66 -0.24 3.35 -7.03
C THR A 66 0.85 3.69 -6.03
N PRO A 67 1.99 4.28 -6.44
CA PRO A 67 3.06 4.62 -5.52
C PRO A 67 2.74 5.90 -4.73
N TYR A 68 3.00 5.84 -3.43
CA TYR A 68 2.93 6.94 -2.49
C TYR A 68 4.31 7.16 -1.86
N LYS A 69 4.71 8.42 -1.69
CA LYS A 69 5.96 8.75 -1.00
C LYS A 69 5.69 9.16 0.43
N VAL A 70 6.18 8.39 1.39
CA VAL A 70 5.98 8.64 2.82
C VAL A 70 6.63 9.97 3.22
N THR A 71 5.89 10.78 3.97
CA THR A 71 6.32 12.11 4.40
C THR A 71 6.36 12.28 5.91
N VAL A 72 5.37 11.74 6.62
CA VAL A 72 5.27 11.79 8.08
C VAL A 72 4.74 10.43 8.55
N VAL A 73 5.29 9.92 9.65
CA VAL A 73 4.86 8.68 10.29
C VAL A 73 4.53 9.01 11.74
N CYS A 74 3.31 8.72 12.16
CA CYS A 74 2.81 8.87 13.52
C CYS A 74 1.87 7.70 13.79
N LEU A 75 2.43 6.57 14.22
CA LEU A 75 1.70 5.30 14.31
C LEU A 75 0.40 5.45 15.10
N PRO A 76 -0.72 4.86 14.64
CA PRO A 76 -0.86 3.98 13.47
C PRO A 76 -1.04 4.70 12.12
N PHE A 77 -0.87 6.03 12.08
CA PHE A 77 -1.13 6.85 10.90
C PHE A 77 0.15 7.13 10.10
N VAL A 78 0.10 6.84 8.80
CA VAL A 78 1.18 7.10 7.85
C VAL A 78 0.70 8.09 6.80
N TYR A 79 1.34 9.25 6.73
CA TYR A 79 1.02 10.29 5.76
C TYR A 79 1.98 10.24 4.58
N ALA A 80 1.43 10.05 3.39
CA ALA A 80 2.22 9.91 2.18
C ALA A 80 1.66 10.78 1.04
N LYS A 81 2.56 11.37 0.26
CA LYS A 81 2.17 12.16 -0.91
C LYS A 81 1.82 11.23 -2.07
N ARG A 82 0.79 11.62 -2.82
CA ARG A 82 0.53 11.12 -4.17
C ARG A 82 1.47 11.80 -5.16
N THR A 83 1.71 11.15 -6.29
CA THR A 83 2.44 11.75 -7.43
C THR A 83 1.82 13.05 -7.92
N ARG A 84 0.50 13.22 -7.73
CA ARG A 84 -0.27 14.43 -8.08
C ARG A 84 -0.13 15.60 -7.09
N GLY A 85 0.50 15.39 -5.94
CA GLY A 85 0.80 16.44 -4.94
C GLY A 85 -0.11 16.44 -3.71
N SER A 86 -1.28 15.80 -3.76
CA SER A 86 -2.14 15.63 -2.58
C SER A 86 -1.51 14.68 -1.56
N VAL A 87 -1.88 14.83 -0.29
CA VAL A 87 -1.48 13.92 0.79
C VAL A 87 -2.59 12.90 1.02
N ALA A 88 -2.20 11.65 1.23
CA ALA A 88 -3.07 10.58 1.71
C ALA A 88 -2.64 10.18 3.12
N CYS A 89 -3.60 9.81 3.95
CA CYS A 89 -3.38 9.24 5.27
C CYS A 89 -3.76 7.76 5.22
N PHE A 90 -2.85 6.89 5.64
CA PHE A 90 -3.08 5.47 5.79
C PHE A 90 -3.13 5.13 7.27
N ASP A 91 -4.25 4.57 7.74
CA ASP A 91 -4.29 3.86 9.01
C ASP A 91 -3.81 2.43 8.77
N ILE A 92 -2.63 2.08 9.29
CA ILE A 92 -1.99 0.77 9.08
C ILE A 92 -2.79 -0.41 9.67
N ARG A 93 -3.76 -0.13 10.55
CA ARG A 93 -4.66 -1.15 11.09
C ARG A 93 -5.72 -1.58 10.06
N ARG A 94 -6.00 -0.69 9.11
CA ARG A 94 -6.92 -0.91 7.98
C ARG A 94 -6.20 -1.18 6.68
N HIS A 95 -5.07 -0.52 6.44
CA HIS A 95 -4.32 -0.62 5.20
C HIS A 95 -3.08 -1.47 5.37
N GLU A 96 -3.00 -2.57 4.63
CA GLU A 96 -1.75 -3.30 4.50
C GLU A 96 -0.89 -2.61 3.44
N LEU A 97 0.26 -2.10 3.87
CA LEU A 97 1.21 -1.41 3.00
C LEU A 97 2.33 -2.34 2.58
N VAL A 98 2.77 -2.16 1.34
CA VAL A 98 3.94 -2.81 0.76
C VAL A 98 4.96 -1.75 0.40
N ARG A 99 6.21 -1.96 0.79
CA ARG A 99 7.33 -1.11 0.43
C ARG A 99 7.86 -1.54 -0.94
N LEU A 100 7.91 -0.59 -1.86
CA LEU A 100 8.55 -0.76 -3.15
C LEU A 100 10.07 -0.69 -2.98
N ASP A 101 10.78 -1.44 -3.81
CA ASP A 101 12.22 -1.24 -3.98
C ASP A 101 12.52 0.24 -4.30
N ARG A 102 13.62 0.75 -3.75
CA ARG A 102 13.94 2.18 -3.76
C ARG A 102 14.18 2.69 -5.18
N GLU A 103 14.89 1.93 -6.00
CA GLU A 103 15.18 2.31 -7.39
C GLU A 103 13.92 2.25 -8.24
N SER A 104 13.19 1.14 -8.14
CA SER A 104 11.93 0.90 -8.84
C SER A 104 10.88 1.96 -8.50
N GLY A 105 10.65 2.21 -7.21
CA GLY A 105 9.71 3.20 -6.70
C GLY A 105 10.07 4.62 -7.13
N ARG A 106 11.36 4.98 -7.10
CA ARG A 106 11.83 6.30 -7.55
C ARG A 106 11.65 6.51 -9.05
N SER A 107 11.95 5.48 -9.86
CA SER A 107 11.79 5.52 -11.31
C SER A 107 10.32 5.65 -11.70
N LEU A 108 9.45 4.83 -11.11
CA LEU A 108 8.00 4.92 -11.31
C LEU A 108 7.44 6.28 -10.87
N TRP A 109 7.87 6.79 -9.72
CA TRP A 109 7.46 8.10 -9.21
C TRP A 109 7.80 9.24 -10.18
N LYS A 110 9.01 9.21 -10.77
CA LYS A 110 9.42 10.20 -11.79
C LYS A 110 8.59 10.08 -13.06
N LEU A 111 8.33 8.86 -13.53
CA LEU A 111 7.56 8.60 -14.74
C LEU A 111 6.12 9.12 -14.62
N LEU A 112 5.46 8.81 -13.51
CA LEU A 112 4.08 9.27 -13.24
C LEU A 112 3.98 10.79 -13.07
N ARG A 113 5.06 11.46 -12.60
CA ARG A 113 5.12 12.92 -12.57
C ARG A 113 5.32 13.53 -13.97
N LYS A 114 6.06 12.88 -14.86
CA LYS A 114 6.36 13.36 -16.21
C LYS A 114 5.16 13.29 -17.15
N LYS A 115 4.31 12.26 -17.05
CA LYS A 115 3.06 12.09 -17.83
C LYS A 115 2.03 13.22 -17.60
N LYS A 116 2.35 14.19 -16.74
CA LYS A 116 1.52 15.34 -16.36
C LYS A 116 1.91 16.65 -17.08
N LYS A 117 2.96 16.65 -17.91
CA LYS A 117 3.18 17.72 -18.90
C LYS A 117 2.45 17.36 -20.18
#